data_AF-A0A379GHY1-F1
#
_entry.id   AF-A0A379GHY1-F1
#
_cell.length_a   1.000
_cell.length_b   1.000
_cell.length_c   1.000
_cell.angle_alpha   90.00
_cell.angle_beta   90.00
_cell.angle_gamma   90.00
#
_symmetry.space_group_name_H-M   'P 1'
#
loop_
_entity.id
_entity.type
_entity.pdbx_description
1 polymer ?
#
loop_
_entity_poly.entity_id
_entity_poly.type
_entity_poly.pdbx_seq_one_letter_code
_entity_poly.pdbx_strand_id
1 'polypeptide(L)' 'MKSVNNAIIEDSDAIYTAQLNGHGGIMPITANSIASNERPFWVHLDYRKTQK' A
#
# COMPACT_ATOMS: atom_id res chain seq x y z
N MET A 1 5.40 -7.65 -14.01
CA MET A 1 4.20 -7.04 -13.41
C MET A 1 4.33 -5.52 -13.56
N LYS A 2 3.26 -4.78 -13.85
CA LYS A 2 3.33 -3.31 -13.96
C LYS A 2 3.37 -2.68 -12.57
N SER A 3 4.15 -1.61 -12.40
CA SER A 3 4.23 -0.86 -11.15
C SER A 3 2.90 -0.17 -10.84
N VAL A 4 2.57 -0.06 -9.54
CA VAL A 4 1.32 0.55 -9.07
C VAL A 4 1.64 1.82 -8.27
N ASN A 5 0.99 2.93 -8.60
CA ASN A 5 1.13 4.20 -7.87
C ASN A 5 0.26 4.20 -6.58
N ASN A 6 0.65 4.98 -5.58
CA ASN A 6 -0.07 5.16 -4.32
C ASN A 6 -1.54 5.62 -4.46
N ALA A 7 -1.93 6.24 -5.56
CA ALA A 7 -3.30 6.75 -5.76
C ALA A 7 -4.39 5.68 -5.55
N ILE A 8 -4.09 4.39 -5.72
CA ILE A 8 -5.04 3.30 -5.48
C ILE A 8 -5.30 3.06 -3.97
N ILE A 9 -4.37 3.49 -3.12
CA ILE A 9 -4.41 3.28 -1.66
C ILE A 9 -4.95 4.53 -0.95
N GLU A 10 -4.70 5.74 -1.48
CA GLU A 10 -5.14 7.00 -0.87
C GLU A 10 -6.65 7.09 -0.68
N ASP A 11 -7.44 6.54 -1.62
CA ASP A 11 -8.90 6.48 -1.54
C ASP A 11 -9.44 5.13 -1.02
N SER A 12 -8.58 4.28 -0.43
CA SER A 12 -9.00 2.96 0.06
C SER A 12 -9.49 3.01 1.52
N ASP A 13 -10.47 2.16 1.86
CA ASP A 13 -10.91 1.93 3.25
C ASP A 13 -9.97 1.00 4.04
N ALA A 14 -8.67 1.03 3.72
CA ALA A 14 -7.66 0.24 4.40
C ALA A 14 -7.49 0.67 5.86
N ILE A 15 -7.41 -0.31 6.76
CA ILE A 15 -7.11 -0.06 8.18
C ILE A 15 -5.60 0.13 8.36
N TYR A 16 -4.80 -0.61 7.58
CA TYR A 16 -3.35 -0.44 7.56
C TYR A 16 -2.83 -0.41 6.14
N THR A 17 -1.87 0.48 5.91
CA THR A 17 -1.13 0.62 4.67
C THR A 17 0.35 0.80 5.00
N ALA A 18 1.23 0.10 4.29
CA ALA A 18 2.67 0.23 4.45
C ALA A 18 3.40 -0.10 3.14
N GLN A 19 4.54 0.55 2.88
CA GLN A 19 5.46 0.11 1.85
C GLN A 19 6.58 -0.68 2.49
N LEU A 20 6.75 -1.94 2.08
CA LEU A 20 7.81 -2.79 2.60
C LEU A 20 9.16 -2.36 1.99
N ASN A 21 10.21 -2.35 2.81
CA ASN A 21 11.53 -1.89 2.38
C ASN A 21 12.46 -3.01 1.87
N GLY A 22 12.00 -4.26 1.86
CA GLY A 22 12.79 -5.43 1.43
C GLY A 22 13.83 -5.91 2.45
N HIS A 23 13.96 -5.24 3.61
CA HIS A 23 14.96 -5.52 4.65
C HIS A 23 14.30 -5.82 6.00
N GLY A 24 13.04 -6.27 5.99
CA GLY A 24 12.26 -6.57 7.20
C GLY A 24 11.62 -5.35 7.87
N GLY A 25 11.70 -4.16 7.27
CA GLY A 25 11.07 -2.94 7.77
C GLY A 25 10.07 -2.31 6.80
N ILE A 26 9.58 -1.15 7.19
CA ILE A 26 8.64 -0.33 6.40
C ILE A 26 9.30 1.01 6.04
N MET A 27 8.81 1.62 4.96
CA MET A 27 9.09 3.00 4.61
C MET A 27 7.79 3.78 4.42
N PRO A 28 7.81 5.12 4.56
CA PRO A 28 6.63 5.95 4.36
C PRO A 28 6.06 5.79 2.95
N ILE A 29 4.74 5.68 2.86
CA ILE A 29 4.01 5.84 1.61
C ILE A 29 3.83 7.34 1.37
N THR A 30 4.18 7.81 0.18
CA THR A 30 4.05 9.20 -0.26
C THR A 30 3.32 9.26 -1.60
N ALA A 31 2.92 10.46 -2.06
CA ALA A 31 2.30 10.65 -3.37
C ALA A 31 3.14 10.10 -4.55
N ASN A 32 4.46 10.00 -4.37
CA ASN A 32 5.39 9.48 -5.37
C ASN A 32 5.78 8.00 -5.13
N SER A 33 5.18 7.35 -4.13
CA SER A 33 5.47 5.96 -3.85
C SER A 33 4.93 5.07 -4.97
N ILE A 34 5.79 4.14 -5.39
CA ILE A 34 5.51 3.17 -6.44
C ILE A 34 5.78 1.78 -5.87
N ALA A 35 4.78 0.90 -5.94
CA ALA A 35 4.97 -0.50 -5.65
C ALA A 35 5.73 -1.19 -6.78
N SER A 36 6.79 -1.89 -6.39
CA SER A 36 7.55 -2.83 -7.22
C SER A 36 7.69 -4.17 -6.51
N ASN A 37 8.27 -5.17 -7.17
CA ASN A 37 8.49 -6.48 -6.57
C ASN A 37 9.44 -6.40 -5.35
N GLU A 38 10.38 -5.47 -5.37
CA GLU A 38 11.38 -5.26 -4.32
C GLU A 38 10.83 -4.43 -3.16
N ARG A 39 9.83 -3.57 -3.44
CA ARG A 39 9.21 -2.65 -2.47
C ARG A 39 7.69 -2.66 -2.63
N PRO A 40 7.04 -3.79 -2.30
CA PRO A 40 5.60 -3.91 -2.47
C PRO A 40 4.85 -3.07 -1.44
N PHE A 41 3.62 -2.70 -1.79
CA PHE A 41 2.66 -2.22 -0.81
C PHE A 41 2.04 -3.39 -0.06
N TRP A 42 1.84 -3.22 1.24
CA TRP A 42 1.01 -4.06 2.07
C TRP A 42 -0.24 -3.27 2.45
N VAL A 43 -1.41 -3.85 2.15
CA VAL A 43 -2.72 -3.26 2.38
C VAL A 43 -3.56 -4.24 3.21
N HIS A 44 -4.11 -3.77 4.33
CA HIS A 44 -4.98 -4.56 5.20
C HIS A 44 -6.37 -3.94 5.28
N LEU A 45 -7.37 -4.69 4.82
CA LEU A 45 -8.78 -4.29 4.78
C LEU A 45 -9.56 -5.09 5.83
N ASP A 46 -10.56 -4.46 6.46
CA ASP A 46 -11.63 -5.21 7.15
C ASP A 46 -12.82 -5.32 6.21
N TYR A 47 -13.02 -6.53 5.69
CA TYR A 47 -14.08 -6.85 4.75
C TYR A 47 -15.49 -6.71 5.34
N ARG A 48 -15.62 -6.57 6.67
CA ARG A 48 -16.90 -6.31 7.35
C ARG A 48 -17.26 -4.82 7.34
N LYS A 49 -16.29 -3.94 7.07
CA LYS A 49 -16.60 -2.53 6.79
C LYS A 49 -17.12 -2.44 5.36
N THR A 50 -18.35 -1.94 5.24
CA THR A 50 -18.89 -1.54 3.94
C THR A 50 -17.91 -0.56 3.31
N GLN A 51 -17.36 -0.94 2.16
CA GLN A 51 -16.51 -0.04 1.38
C GLN A 51 -17.39 1.13 0.93
N LYS A 52 -16.91 2.37 1.08
CA LYS A 52 -17.64 3.58 0.68
C LYS A 52 -17.76 3.71 -0.84
#